data_AF-A0A7W2CBI4-F1
#
_entry.id   AF-A0A7W2CBI4-F1
#
_cell.length_a   1.000
_cell.length_b   1.000
_cell.length_c   1.000
_cell.angle_alpha   90.00
_cell.angle_beta   90.00
_cell.angle_gamma   90.00
#
_symmetry.space_group_name_H-M   'P 1'
#
loop_
_entity.id
_entity.type
_entity.pdbx_description
1 polymer ?
#
loop_
_entity_poly.entity_id
_entity_poly.type
_entity_poly.pdbx_seq_one_letter_code
_entity_poly.pdbx_strand_id
1 'polypeptide(L)'
;MTSSNVNGRVFGMEAKFTSQIEEEENTPWIPVRSQKNADGSEAHVWEKWVAFSVEPMYLALFAKWDPGMIVRKHGHFSPHVLVVLKGEFFCGERLCGPGTHIELPLGADFGPFIAGSEGVELYEVMMGDPRSWSDDPEAMEKILKEHGVTPLPDPPIELPAGLEDLRNVYAKAERDNPQSK
;
A
#
# COMPACT_ATOMS: atom_id res chain seq x y z
N MET A 1 36.97 25.37 -16.45
CA MET A 1 35.56 24.98 -16.26
C MET A 1 35.17 24.05 -17.39
N THR A 2 35.25 22.74 -17.19
CA THR A 2 34.78 21.75 -18.17
C THR A 2 33.30 21.50 -17.90
N SER A 3 32.41 22.06 -18.71
CA SER A 3 31.00 21.68 -18.68
C SER A 3 30.88 20.23 -19.15
N SER A 4 30.75 19.30 -18.21
CA SER A 4 30.33 17.94 -18.52
C SER A 4 28.94 18.02 -19.13
N ASN A 5 28.82 17.77 -20.44
CA ASN A 5 27.53 17.49 -21.06
C ASN A 5 27.02 16.15 -20.52
N VAL A 6 26.41 16.16 -19.34
CA VAL A 6 25.69 14.99 -18.82
C VAL A 6 24.37 14.92 -19.56
N ASN A 7 24.36 14.28 -20.73
CA ASN A 7 23.13 13.93 -21.42
C ASN A 7 22.57 12.64 -20.81
N GLY A 8 21.57 12.74 -19.95
CA GLY A 8 20.93 11.60 -19.27
C GLY A 8 19.98 10.76 -20.14
N ARG A 9 19.96 10.97 -21.46
CA ARG A 9 19.13 10.19 -22.38
C ARG A 9 19.72 8.80 -22.62
N VAL A 10 18.89 7.79 -22.52
CA VAL A 10 19.20 6.42 -22.95
C VAL A 10 18.46 6.17 -24.26
N PHE A 11 19.19 5.70 -25.29
CA PHE A 11 18.60 5.43 -26.60
C PHE A 11 17.51 4.35 -26.51
N GLY A 12 16.34 4.63 -27.07
CA GLY A 12 15.20 3.71 -27.08
C GLY A 12 14.38 3.67 -25.80
N MET A 13 14.71 4.46 -24.77
CA MET A 13 13.83 4.64 -23.62
C MET A 13 12.75 5.67 -23.92
N GLU A 14 11.50 5.25 -23.83
CA GLU A 14 10.31 6.07 -24.06
C GLU A 14 9.44 6.16 -22.80
N ALA A 15 8.66 7.23 -22.68
CA ALA A 15 7.69 7.36 -21.60
C ALA A 15 6.56 6.33 -21.75
N LYS A 16 6.13 5.77 -20.62
CA LYS A 16 4.95 4.93 -20.53
C LYS A 16 3.81 5.73 -19.94
N PHE A 17 2.61 5.56 -20.48
CA PHE A 17 1.41 6.25 -20.05
C PHE A 17 0.40 5.22 -19.61
N THR A 18 -0.14 5.38 -18.41
CA THR A 18 -1.13 4.49 -17.82
C THR A 18 -2.18 5.35 -17.13
N SER A 19 -3.45 5.00 -17.31
CA SER A 19 -4.58 5.75 -16.79
C SER A 19 -5.18 5.06 -15.56
N GLN A 20 -5.57 5.84 -14.54
CA GLN A 20 -6.38 5.33 -13.44
C GLN A 20 -7.77 4.90 -13.94
N ILE A 21 -8.32 5.64 -14.90
CA ILE A 21 -9.73 5.58 -15.34
C ILE A 21 -9.92 4.54 -16.45
N GLU A 22 -8.97 4.43 -17.36
CA GLU A 22 -9.09 3.50 -18.48
C GLU A 22 -8.77 2.08 -18.02
N GLU A 23 -9.60 1.12 -18.47
CA GLU A 23 -9.30 -0.29 -18.27
C GLU A 23 -8.18 -0.69 -19.23
N GLU A 24 -7.07 -1.16 -18.66
CA GLU A 24 -5.91 -1.65 -19.39
C GLU A 24 -5.72 -3.12 -19.06
N GLU A 25 -5.77 -3.99 -20.07
CA GLU A 25 -5.66 -5.45 -19.90
C GLU A 25 -4.40 -5.85 -19.11
N ASN A 26 -3.30 -5.12 -19.29
CA ASN A 26 -2.02 -5.40 -18.65
C ASN A 26 -1.82 -4.67 -17.31
N THR A 27 -2.75 -3.81 -16.90
CA THR A 27 -2.65 -3.06 -15.64
C THR A 27 -4.00 -3.10 -14.90
N PRO A 28 -4.42 -4.26 -14.39
CA PRO A 28 -5.69 -4.41 -13.70
C PRO A 28 -5.66 -3.80 -12.30
N TRP A 29 -6.85 -3.59 -11.73
CA TRP A 29 -7.02 -3.45 -10.29
C TRP A 29 -6.90 -4.83 -9.65
N ILE A 30 -6.03 -4.96 -8.65
CA ILE A 30 -5.81 -6.20 -7.92
C ILE A 30 -6.16 -6.00 -6.44
N PRO A 31 -6.92 -6.90 -5.81
CA PRO A 31 -7.16 -6.84 -4.38
C PRO A 31 -5.90 -7.35 -3.66
N VAL A 32 -5.37 -6.58 -2.72
CA VAL A 32 -4.14 -6.89 -1.99
C VAL A 32 -4.35 -7.09 -0.48
N ARG A 33 -5.54 -6.77 0.01
CA ARG A 33 -5.97 -7.02 1.38
C ARG A 33 -7.47 -7.17 1.41
N SER A 34 -7.98 -8.04 2.29
CA SER A 34 -9.41 -8.32 2.41
C SER A 34 -9.83 -8.36 3.88
N GLN A 35 -11.02 -7.86 4.18
CA GLN A 35 -11.68 -8.01 5.48
C GLN A 35 -13.19 -8.17 5.30
N LYS A 36 -13.85 -8.65 6.35
CA LYS A 36 -15.30 -8.59 6.49
C LYS A 36 -15.67 -7.54 7.53
N ASN A 37 -16.45 -6.54 7.13
CA ASN A 37 -16.94 -5.46 7.99
C ASN A 37 -18.02 -5.97 8.97
N ALA A 38 -18.32 -5.14 9.98
CA ALA A 38 -19.31 -5.46 11.02
C ALA A 38 -20.74 -5.67 10.47
N ASP A 39 -21.09 -5.01 9.37
CA ASP A 39 -22.36 -5.21 8.67
C ASP A 39 -22.39 -6.47 7.78
N GLY A 40 -21.25 -7.17 7.71
CA GLY A 40 -21.06 -8.37 6.92
C GLY A 40 -20.61 -8.14 5.48
N SER A 41 -20.40 -6.89 5.04
CA SER A 41 -19.83 -6.62 3.72
C SER A 41 -18.37 -7.07 3.65
N GLU A 42 -17.92 -7.49 2.46
CA GLU A 42 -16.49 -7.65 2.20
C GLU A 42 -15.92 -6.32 1.73
N ALA A 43 -14.71 -5.99 2.19
CA ALA A 43 -13.99 -4.78 1.85
C ALA A 43 -12.54 -5.12 1.51
N HIS A 44 -11.97 -4.40 0.55
CA HIS A 44 -10.62 -4.62 0.09
C HIS A 44 -9.78 -3.34 0.00
N VAL A 45 -8.46 -3.53 0.05
CA VAL A 45 -7.51 -2.61 -0.58
C VAL A 45 -7.28 -3.11 -2.00
N TRP A 46 -7.55 -2.27 -2.98
CA TRP A 46 -7.27 -2.49 -4.39
C TRP A 46 -6.08 -1.65 -4.81
N GLU A 47 -5.17 -2.24 -5.58
CA GLU A 47 -4.02 -1.54 -6.15
C GLU A 47 -4.01 -1.66 -7.67
N LYS A 48 -3.53 -0.62 -8.34
CA LYS A 48 -3.23 -0.61 -9.78
C LYS A 48 -1.81 -0.13 -9.96
N TRP A 49 -0.88 -1.05 -10.23
CA TRP A 49 0.56 -0.77 -10.30
C TRP A 49 0.94 -0.16 -11.65
N VAL A 50 1.00 1.17 -11.70
CA VAL A 50 1.25 1.90 -12.96
C VAL A 50 2.73 2.02 -13.31
N ALA A 51 3.61 1.85 -12.33
CA ALA A 51 5.03 1.66 -12.60
C ALA A 51 5.66 0.81 -11.49
N PHE A 52 6.20 -0.35 -11.87
CA PHE A 52 6.96 -1.20 -10.96
C PHE A 52 8.31 -1.48 -11.62
N SER A 53 9.37 -0.92 -11.04
CA SER A 53 10.74 -1.16 -11.47
C SER A 53 11.51 -1.88 -10.37
N VAL A 54 12.39 -2.79 -10.77
CA VAL A 54 13.32 -3.46 -9.86
C VAL A 54 14.75 -2.91 -9.97
N GLU A 55 15.03 -2.09 -10.98
CA GLU A 55 16.32 -1.43 -11.18
C GLU A 55 16.18 -0.11 -12.00
N PRO A 56 16.29 1.08 -11.38
CA PRO A 56 16.26 1.30 -9.94
C PRO A 56 14.92 0.85 -9.35
N MET A 57 14.93 0.40 -8.10
CA MET A 57 13.71 -0.10 -7.46
C MET A 57 12.76 1.05 -7.12
N TYR A 58 11.51 0.97 -7.56
CA TYR A 58 10.42 1.84 -7.14
C TYR A 58 9.06 1.25 -7.53
N LEU A 59 8.02 1.67 -6.83
CA LEU A 59 6.63 1.38 -7.16
C LEU A 59 5.83 2.68 -7.15
N ALA A 60 5.08 2.93 -8.20
CA ALA A 60 4.01 3.92 -8.23
C ALA A 60 2.68 3.20 -8.54
N LEU A 61 1.64 3.53 -7.77
CA LEU A 61 0.34 2.88 -7.89
C LEU A 61 -0.81 3.85 -7.62
N PHE A 62 -1.97 3.51 -8.15
CA PHE A 62 -3.23 4.00 -7.60
C PHE A 62 -3.75 2.96 -6.60
N ALA A 63 -4.27 3.43 -5.47
CA ALA A 63 -4.97 2.58 -4.52
C ALA A 63 -6.42 3.01 -4.39
N LYS A 64 -7.31 2.04 -4.15
CA LYS A 64 -8.69 2.26 -3.74
C LYS A 64 -8.97 1.40 -2.54
N TRP A 65 -9.45 1.99 -1.45
CA TRP A 65 -9.89 1.23 -0.29
C TRP A 65 -11.41 1.31 -0.19
N ASP A 66 -12.06 0.17 -0.04
CA ASP A 66 -13.50 0.12 0.12
C ASP A 66 -13.93 0.74 1.47
N PRO A 67 -15.21 1.16 1.60
CA PRO A 67 -15.73 1.72 2.85
C PRO A 67 -15.40 0.91 4.10
N GLY A 68 -14.91 1.58 5.13
CA GLY A 68 -14.59 0.96 6.43
C GLY A 68 -13.36 0.05 6.42
N MET A 69 -12.61 -0.04 5.31
CA MET A 69 -11.38 -0.83 5.24
C MET A 69 -10.38 -0.37 6.30
N ILE A 70 -9.84 -1.30 7.09
CA ILE A 70 -8.82 -1.04 8.11
C ILE A 70 -7.48 -1.59 7.63
N VAL A 71 -6.46 -0.73 7.62
CA VAL A 71 -5.08 -1.12 7.31
C VAL A 71 -4.23 -0.91 8.56
N ARG A 72 -3.45 -1.93 8.93
CA ARG A 72 -2.58 -1.89 10.11
C ARG A 72 -1.59 -0.73 10.05
N LYS A 73 -1.10 -0.30 11.21
CA LYS A 73 0.06 0.60 11.29
C LYS A 73 1.29 -0.09 10.69
N HIS A 74 2.02 0.58 9.80
CA HIS A 74 3.17 -0.01 9.13
C HIS A 74 4.16 1.05 8.63
N GLY A 75 5.36 0.60 8.27
CA GLY A 75 6.30 1.37 7.46
C GLY A 75 6.73 0.58 6.22
N HIS A 76 7.62 1.16 5.41
CA HIS A 76 8.20 0.51 4.22
C HIS A 76 9.73 0.45 4.30
N PHE A 77 10.33 -0.45 3.50
CA PHE A 77 11.79 -0.52 3.33
C PHE A 77 12.34 0.56 2.38
N SER A 78 11.56 1.62 2.13
CA SER A 78 11.92 2.81 1.36
C SER A 78 11.07 4.00 1.80
N PRO A 79 11.47 5.25 1.46
CA PRO A 79 10.58 6.39 1.58
C PRO A 79 9.31 6.18 0.76
N HIS A 80 8.17 6.56 1.32
CA HIS A 80 6.87 6.44 0.68
C HIS A 80 6.16 7.80 0.75
N VAL A 81 5.62 8.26 -0.38
CA VAL A 81 4.71 9.40 -0.42
C VAL A 81 3.36 9.00 -0.98
N LEU A 82 2.29 9.58 -0.45
CA LEU A 82 0.95 9.43 -1.01
C LEU A 82 0.16 10.73 -1.02
N VAL A 83 -0.84 10.79 -1.89
CA VAL A 83 -1.84 11.87 -1.93
C VAL A 83 -3.25 11.30 -2.03
N VAL A 84 -4.16 11.89 -1.27
CA VAL A 84 -5.60 11.57 -1.38
C VAL A 84 -6.18 12.22 -2.62
N LEU A 85 -6.74 11.41 -3.51
CA LEU A 85 -7.40 11.86 -4.73
C LEU A 85 -8.90 12.07 -4.51
N LYS A 86 -9.56 11.13 -3.81
CA LYS A 86 -10.99 11.16 -3.48
C LYS A 86 -11.28 10.44 -2.18
N GLY A 87 -12.44 10.71 -1.59
CA GLY A 87 -12.84 10.12 -0.31
C GLY A 87 -11.95 10.57 0.83
N GLU A 88 -11.94 9.80 1.91
CA GLU A 88 -11.17 10.15 3.10
C GLU A 88 -10.84 8.91 3.94
N PHE A 89 -9.84 9.04 4.79
CA PHE A 89 -9.49 8.04 5.79
C PHE A 89 -8.89 8.70 7.02
N PHE A 90 -8.95 8.01 8.15
CA PHE A 90 -8.20 8.37 9.35
C PHE A 90 -6.81 7.76 9.30
N CYS A 91 -5.78 8.54 9.57
CA CYS A 91 -4.42 8.09 9.88
C CYS A 91 -4.16 8.32 11.37
N GLY A 92 -4.32 7.25 12.17
CA GLY A 92 -4.46 7.40 13.62
C GLY A 92 -5.68 8.28 13.91
N GLU A 93 -5.47 9.42 14.57
CA GLU A 93 -6.56 10.36 14.89
C GLU A 93 -6.78 11.44 13.82
N ARG A 94 -5.89 11.54 12.82
CA ARG A 94 -5.95 12.60 11.80
C ARG A 94 -6.82 12.18 10.63
N LEU A 95 -7.87 12.96 10.34
CA LEU A 95 -8.64 12.83 9.11
C LEU A 95 -7.84 13.36 7.91
N CYS A 96 -7.76 12.56 6.85
CA CYS A 96 -7.06 12.85 5.61
C CYS A 96 -8.07 12.79 4.44
N GLY A 97 -8.45 13.95 3.91
CA GLY A 97 -9.33 14.09 2.74
C GLY A 97 -8.58 14.52 1.47
N PRO A 98 -9.28 14.81 0.35
CA PRO A 98 -8.67 15.10 -0.94
C PRO A 98 -7.63 16.22 -0.88
N GLY A 99 -6.50 16.01 -1.56
CA GLY A 99 -5.35 16.92 -1.56
C GLY A 99 -4.41 16.78 -0.36
N THR A 100 -4.73 15.92 0.61
CA THR A 100 -3.79 15.60 1.70
C THR A 100 -2.60 14.83 1.15
N HIS A 101 -1.40 15.38 1.30
CA HIS A 101 -0.14 14.71 1.04
C HIS A 101 0.42 14.14 2.35
N ILE A 102 0.94 12.92 2.30
CA ILE A 102 1.66 12.28 3.40
C ILE A 102 3.03 11.89 2.88
N GLU A 103 4.05 12.33 3.60
CA GLU A 103 5.43 11.84 3.47
C GLU A 103 5.68 10.87 4.61
N LEU A 104 6.17 9.68 4.27
CA LEU A 104 6.69 8.68 5.19
C LEU A 104 8.19 8.52 4.94
N PRO A 105 9.04 9.15 5.77
CA PRO A 105 10.49 8.93 5.73
C PRO A 105 10.85 7.48 6.03
N LEU A 106 11.98 7.01 5.49
CA LEU A 106 12.50 5.68 5.78
C LEU A 106 12.69 5.47 7.30
N GLY A 107 12.14 4.38 7.83
CA GLY A 107 12.21 4.01 9.24
C GLY A 107 11.08 4.59 10.11
N ALA A 108 10.22 5.45 9.55
CA ALA A 108 8.97 5.84 10.20
C ALA A 108 7.84 4.84 9.88
N ASP A 109 6.81 4.86 10.72
CA ASP A 109 5.54 4.20 10.48
C ASP A 109 4.37 5.20 10.57
N PHE A 110 3.21 4.78 10.10
CA PHE A 110 1.99 5.58 10.11
C PHE A 110 0.74 4.70 10.18
N GLY A 111 -0.39 5.33 10.49
CA GLY A 111 -1.64 4.63 10.73
C GLY A 111 -1.85 4.28 12.22
N PRO A 112 -2.76 3.33 12.53
CA PRO A 112 -3.55 2.54 11.58
C PRO A 112 -4.44 3.41 10.71
N PHE A 113 -4.82 2.87 9.55
CA PHE A 113 -5.73 3.54 8.63
C PHE A 113 -7.15 2.99 8.74
N ILE A 114 -8.13 3.88 8.69
CA ILE A 114 -9.55 3.52 8.61
C ILE A 114 -10.19 4.33 7.50
N ALA A 115 -10.60 3.67 6.41
CA ALA A 115 -11.30 4.32 5.32
C ALA A 115 -12.68 4.85 5.78
N GLY A 116 -13.06 6.03 5.29
CA GLY A 116 -14.36 6.63 5.55
C GLY A 116 -15.52 5.85 4.92
N SER A 117 -16.75 6.36 5.09
CA SER A 117 -17.97 5.68 4.62
C SER A 117 -18.06 5.54 3.10
N GLU A 118 -17.36 6.40 2.35
CA GLU A 118 -17.30 6.35 0.88
C GLU A 118 -16.03 5.66 0.36
N GLY A 119 -15.18 5.16 1.26
CA GLY A 119 -13.84 4.67 0.92
C GLY A 119 -12.86 5.82 0.60
N VAL A 120 -11.73 5.47 -0.02
CA VAL A 120 -10.70 6.43 -0.43
C VAL A 120 -10.01 6.00 -1.72
N GLU A 121 -9.60 6.97 -2.54
CA GLU A 121 -8.69 6.77 -3.67
C GLU A 121 -7.39 7.54 -3.44
N LEU A 122 -6.25 6.89 -3.71
CA LEU A 122 -4.91 7.40 -3.46
C LEU A 122 -4.01 7.27 -4.70
N TYR A 123 -3.00 8.13 -4.77
CA TYR A 123 -1.80 7.88 -5.58
C TYR A 123 -0.60 7.75 -4.64
N GLU A 124 0.15 6.66 -4.77
CA GLU A 124 1.21 6.25 -3.86
C GLU A 124 2.50 6.00 -4.63
N VAL A 125 3.64 6.39 -4.03
CA VAL A 125 4.98 6.17 -4.60
C VAL A 125 5.95 5.72 -3.51
N MET A 126 6.48 4.51 -3.65
CA MET A 126 7.58 3.99 -2.84
C MET A 126 8.88 4.12 -3.64
N MET A 127 9.82 4.94 -3.15
CA MET A 127 11.11 5.21 -3.81
C MET A 127 12.19 4.22 -3.39
N GLY A 128 11.95 2.93 -3.62
CA GLY A 128 12.83 1.83 -3.27
C GLY A 128 12.03 0.54 -3.11
N ASP A 129 12.43 -0.31 -2.16
CA ASP A 129 11.71 -1.53 -1.82
C ASP A 129 10.30 -1.21 -1.27
N PRO A 130 9.23 -1.60 -1.98
CA PRO A 130 7.86 -1.24 -1.61
C PRO A 130 7.29 -2.11 -0.50
N ARG A 131 7.98 -3.19 -0.11
CA ARG A 131 7.48 -4.14 0.89
C ARG A 131 7.38 -3.45 2.26
N SER A 132 6.33 -3.78 3.00
CA SER A 132 6.02 -3.15 4.29
C SER A 132 6.45 -4.00 5.49
N TRP A 133 6.67 -3.33 6.62
CA TRP A 133 6.95 -3.92 7.92
C TRP A 133 5.99 -3.35 8.98
N SER A 134 5.75 -4.10 10.05
CA SER A 134 4.94 -3.69 11.20
C SER A 134 5.48 -4.37 12.45
N ASP A 135 5.30 -3.75 13.62
CA ASP A 135 5.88 -4.17 14.89
C ASP A 135 4.84 -4.59 15.96
N ASP A 136 3.55 -4.34 15.73
CA ASP A 136 2.49 -4.58 16.72
C ASP A 136 1.25 -5.26 16.12
N PRO A 137 1.25 -6.61 16.05
CA PRO A 137 0.09 -7.39 15.59
C PRO A 137 -1.08 -7.35 16.57
N GLU A 138 -0.84 -7.26 17.87
CA GLU A 138 -1.89 -7.19 18.90
C GLU A 138 -2.72 -5.90 18.78
N ALA A 139 -2.08 -4.78 18.43
CA ALA A 139 -2.79 -3.53 18.13
C ALA A 139 -3.76 -3.69 16.96
N MET A 140 -3.40 -4.46 15.94
CA MET A 140 -4.30 -4.73 14.81
C MET A 140 -5.50 -5.60 15.23
N GLU A 141 -5.28 -6.64 16.04
CA GLU A 141 -6.38 -7.46 16.54
C GLU A 141 -7.36 -6.64 17.40
N LYS A 142 -6.83 -5.75 18.24
CA LYS A 142 -7.64 -4.87 19.08
C LYS A 142 -8.50 -3.93 18.24
N ILE A 143 -7.92 -3.23 17.26
CA ILE A 143 -8.69 -2.29 16.44
C ILE A 143 -9.76 -3.00 15.59
N LEU A 144 -9.44 -4.18 15.04
CA LEU A 144 -10.41 -4.98 14.30
C LEU A 144 -11.58 -5.39 15.19
N LYS A 145 -11.28 -5.87 16.41
CA LYS A 145 -12.31 -6.26 17.38
C LYS A 145 -13.19 -5.08 17.81
N GLU A 146 -12.59 -3.92 18.07
CA GLU A 146 -13.32 -2.69 18.43
C GLU A 146 -14.29 -2.26 17.34
N HIS A 147 -13.96 -2.50 16.07
CA HIS A 147 -14.80 -2.16 14.92
C HIS A 147 -15.67 -3.32 14.42
N GLY A 148 -15.66 -4.48 15.10
CA GLY A 148 -16.42 -5.66 14.69
C GLY A 148 -15.98 -6.25 13.33
N VAL A 149 -14.74 -6.00 12.92
CA VAL A 149 -14.17 -6.44 11.64
C VAL A 149 -13.48 -7.79 11.81
N THR A 150 -13.68 -8.69 10.84
CA THR A 150 -12.97 -9.97 10.75
C THR A 150 -11.94 -9.92 9.61
N PRO A 151 -10.65 -10.20 9.87
CA PRO A 151 -9.66 -10.25 8.79
C PRO A 151 -9.94 -11.45 7.88
N LEU A 152 -9.75 -11.29 6.57
CA LEU A 152 -9.78 -12.37 5.60
C LEU A 152 -8.34 -12.66 5.10
N PRO A 153 -8.08 -13.84 4.50
CA PRO A 153 -6.78 -14.10 3.88
C PRO A 153 -6.44 -13.05 2.83
N ASP A 154 -5.20 -12.57 2.83
CA ASP A 154 -4.71 -11.67 1.78
C ASP A 154 -4.78 -12.40 0.41
N PRO A 155 -5.39 -11.79 -0.62
CA PRO A 155 -5.44 -12.42 -1.94
C PRO A 155 -4.03 -12.66 -2.51
N PRO A 156 -3.85 -13.73 -3.32
CA PRO A 156 -2.56 -14.01 -3.94
C PRO A 156 -2.21 -12.90 -4.93
N ILE A 157 -0.94 -12.50 -4.93
CA ILE A 157 -0.38 -11.56 -5.89
C ILE A 157 0.88 -12.15 -6.52
N GLU A 158 1.22 -11.66 -7.71
CA GLU A 158 2.49 -11.95 -8.36
C GLU A 158 3.28 -10.64 -8.47
N LEU A 159 4.41 -10.55 -7.77
CA LEU A 159 5.27 -9.37 -7.85
C LEU A 159 6.21 -9.47 -9.07
N PRO A 160 6.48 -8.34 -9.76
CA PRO A 160 7.41 -8.31 -10.88
C PRO A 160 8.80 -8.84 -10.55
N ALA A 161 9.45 -9.42 -11.56
CA ALA A 161 10.79 -10.00 -11.49
C ALA A 161 10.99 -11.05 -10.39
N GLY A 162 9.90 -11.69 -9.92
CA GLY A 162 9.98 -12.76 -8.93
C GLY A 162 10.32 -12.29 -7.52
N LEU A 163 10.07 -11.01 -7.20
CA LEU A 163 10.18 -10.52 -5.83
C LEU A 163 9.29 -11.35 -4.90
N GLU A 164 9.80 -11.69 -3.73
CA GLU A 164 9.05 -12.44 -2.73
C GLU A 164 7.97 -11.55 -2.08
N ASP A 165 6.74 -12.08 -2.02
CA ASP A 165 5.63 -11.46 -1.27
C ASP A 165 5.85 -11.65 0.23
N LEU A 166 6.29 -10.57 0.89
CA LEU A 166 6.57 -10.58 2.33
C LEU A 166 5.34 -10.27 3.21
N ARG A 167 4.14 -10.06 2.65
CA ARG A 167 2.94 -9.72 3.44
C ARG A 167 2.61 -10.77 4.51
N ASN A 168 2.90 -12.04 4.21
CA ASN A 168 2.64 -13.18 5.10
C ASN A 168 3.83 -13.59 5.99
N VAL A 169 5.01 -12.97 5.84
CA VAL A 169 6.21 -13.40 6.57
C VAL A 169 6.09 -13.14 8.08
N TYR A 170 5.31 -12.13 8.48
CA TYR A 170 4.97 -11.89 9.89
C TYR A 170 3.99 -12.93 10.44
N ALA A 171 2.98 -13.35 9.66
CA ALA A 171 2.06 -14.41 10.08
C ALA A 171 2.74 -15.77 10.29
N LYS A 172 3.95 -15.96 9.74
CA LYS A 172 4.78 -17.16 9.92
C LYS A 172 5.74 -17.04 11.11
N ALA A 173 6.39 -15.89 11.30
CA ALA A 173 7.29 -15.64 12.42
C ALA A 173 6.59 -15.79 13.80
N GLU A 174 5.30 -15.45 13.89
CA GLU A 174 4.51 -15.64 15.13
C GLU A 174 4.13 -17.10 15.42
N ARG A 175 3.79 -17.88 14.38
CA ARG A 175 3.49 -19.32 14.52
C ARG A 175 4.70 -20.12 14.97
N ASP A 176 5.89 -19.69 14.54
CA ASP A 176 7.15 -20.38 14.79
C ASP A 176 7.90 -19.84 16.03
N ASN A 177 7.34 -18.85 16.75
CA ASN A 177 7.92 -18.34 17.99
C ASN A 177 7.45 -19.16 19.20
N PRO A 178 8.31 -19.96 19.86
CA PRO A 178 7.91 -20.78 21.01
C PRO A 178 7.56 -19.99 22.28
N GLN A 179 7.66 -18.66 22.24
CA GLN A 179 7.34 -17.75 23.36
C GLN A 179 5.99 -17.02 23.19
N SER A 180 5.21 -17.27 22.14
CA SER A 180 3.89 -16.65 21.90
C SER A 180 2.72 -17.38 22.58
N LYS A 181 2.95 -18.05 23.73
CA LYS A 181 1.89 -18.64 24.57
C LYS A 181 2.02 -18.24 26.03
#